data_AF-A0A2G6R3B6-F1
#
_entry.id   AF-A0A2G6R3B6-F1
#
_cell.length_a   1.000
_cell.length_b   1.000
_cell.length_c   1.000
_cell.angle_alpha   90.00
_cell.angle_beta   90.00
_cell.angle_gamma   90.00
#
_symmetry.space_group_name_H-M   'P 1'
#
loop_
_entity.id
_entity.type
_entity.pdbx_description
1 polymer ?
#
loop_
_entity_poly.entity_id
_entity_poly.type
_entity_poly.pdbx_seq_one_letter_code
_entity_poly.pdbx_strand_id
1 'polypeptide(L)'
;MSAEEEIAIAQRKLALKQAEIKAETDAANANAAAAGPLAQADRDQAVLAEKEKVAVKQAALKDRQLDTEVRKPADAERYRVETEAAAARQAQILAAEASRESDILAAQGDAEQARLIGVGEKQRRQALAEAEAIEGANRGEAEKSRRIAEAEAVRAEGEAQAAAILATGEAEAEAMTKKAEAFSLYNDAAVLQMMVGVLPEVAREVAAPMSNIDKLTVVSTDGAGQLPKQVTDNLVQVMAMLKNTTGVDVESLLAKAQDGVIKGETE
;
A
#
# COMPACT_ATOMS: atom_id res chain seq x y z
N MET A 1 -128.71 83.83 65.56
CA MET A 1 -127.81 82.71 65.23
C MET A 1 -126.55 83.14 64.47
N SER A 2 -126.42 84.37 63.95
CA SER A 2 -125.23 84.80 63.18
C SER A 2 -123.99 85.18 64.02
N ALA A 3 -124.15 85.66 65.26
CA ALA A 3 -123.03 86.16 66.07
C ALA A 3 -122.12 85.05 66.64
N GLU A 4 -122.65 83.88 66.98
CA GLU A 4 -121.85 82.75 67.49
C GLU A 4 -121.03 82.07 66.37
N GLU A 5 -121.55 82.07 65.15
CA GLU A 5 -120.89 81.50 63.97
C GLU A 5 -119.69 82.38 63.52
N GLU A 6 -119.84 83.70 63.56
CA GLU A 6 -118.74 84.63 63.30
C GLU A 6 -117.62 84.52 64.36
N ILE A 7 -117.97 84.31 65.63
CA ILE A 7 -117.00 84.09 66.71
C ILE A 7 -116.26 82.76 66.51
N ALA A 8 -116.96 81.69 66.14
CA ALA A 8 -116.34 80.40 65.85
C ALA A 8 -115.41 80.45 64.62
N ILE A 9 -115.79 81.20 63.57
CA ILE A 9 -114.95 81.42 62.38
C ILE A 9 -113.72 82.27 62.73
N ALA A 10 -113.87 83.31 63.55
CA ALA A 10 -112.76 84.14 64.02
C ALA A 10 -111.80 83.36 64.93
N GLN A 11 -112.31 82.53 65.84
CA GLN A 11 -111.52 81.64 66.70
C GLN A 11 -110.77 80.59 65.88
N ARG A 12 -111.40 79.98 64.87
CA ARG A 12 -110.73 79.05 63.96
C ARG A 12 -109.65 79.75 63.13
N LYS A 13 -109.91 80.95 62.60
CA LYS A 13 -108.90 81.75 61.89
C LYS A 13 -107.74 82.13 62.80
N LEU A 14 -108.01 82.51 64.04
CA LEU A 14 -106.98 82.82 65.03
C LEU A 14 -106.14 81.59 65.37
N ALA A 15 -106.79 80.44 65.61
CA ALA A 15 -106.10 79.18 65.91
C ALA A 15 -105.25 78.69 64.73
N LEU A 16 -105.76 78.80 63.49
CA LEU A 16 -105.00 78.49 62.27
C LEU A 16 -103.80 79.41 62.13
N LYS A 17 -103.98 80.73 62.34
CA LYS A 17 -102.90 81.71 62.22
C LYS A 17 -101.85 81.56 63.33
N GLN A 18 -102.27 81.21 64.55
CA GLN A 18 -101.37 80.86 65.65
C GLN A 18 -100.61 79.55 65.37
N ALA A 19 -101.26 78.53 64.79
CA ALA A 19 -100.60 77.29 64.40
C ALA A 19 -99.61 77.49 63.25
N GLU A 20 -99.93 78.35 62.29
CA GLU A 20 -99.06 78.72 61.17
C GLU A 20 -97.83 79.48 61.65
N ILE A 21 -98.00 80.49 62.52
CA ILE A 21 -96.89 81.21 63.17
C ILE A 21 -96.03 80.25 64.00
N LYS A 22 -96.65 79.33 64.74
CA LYS A 22 -95.92 78.33 65.53
C LYS A 22 -95.12 77.38 64.63
N ALA A 23 -95.70 76.89 63.54
CA ALA A 23 -95.00 76.03 62.58
C ALA A 23 -93.83 76.75 61.90
N GLU A 24 -94.01 78.02 61.54
CA GLU A 24 -92.96 78.85 60.94
C GLU A 24 -91.84 79.16 61.95
N THR A 25 -92.19 79.38 63.21
CA THR A 25 -91.23 79.58 64.31
C THR A 25 -90.47 78.29 64.64
N ASP A 26 -91.16 77.14 64.69
CA ASP A 26 -90.53 75.83 64.92
C ASP A 26 -89.62 75.43 63.74
N ALA A 27 -90.01 75.76 62.50
CA ALA A 27 -89.17 75.56 61.32
C ALA A 27 -87.93 76.48 61.33
N ALA A 28 -88.09 77.76 61.69
CA ALA A 28 -86.97 78.70 61.83
C ALA A 28 -86.01 78.26 62.95
N ASN A 29 -86.53 77.79 64.08
CA ASN A 29 -85.75 77.26 65.20
C ASN A 29 -85.04 75.96 64.83
N ALA A 30 -85.68 75.05 64.08
CA ALA A 30 -85.05 73.82 63.58
C ALA A 30 -83.92 74.13 62.58
N ASN A 31 -84.11 75.11 61.70
CA ASN A 31 -83.08 75.57 60.77
C ASN A 31 -81.90 76.23 61.51
N ALA A 32 -82.19 77.06 62.52
CA ALA A 32 -81.15 77.67 63.36
C ALA A 32 -80.39 76.61 64.19
N ALA A 33 -81.10 75.60 64.71
CA ALA A 33 -80.49 74.47 65.44
C ALA A 33 -79.66 73.56 64.51
N ALA A 34 -80.08 73.37 63.26
CA ALA A 34 -79.34 72.61 62.25
C ALA A 34 -78.15 73.38 61.66
N ALA A 35 -78.19 74.71 61.65
CA ALA A 35 -77.13 75.54 61.09
C ALA A 35 -75.77 75.33 61.77
N GLY A 36 -75.75 75.09 63.09
CA GLY A 36 -74.51 74.79 63.82
C GLY A 36 -73.85 73.47 63.37
N PRO A 37 -74.54 72.31 63.48
CA PRO A 37 -74.04 71.02 63.00
C PRO A 37 -73.72 71.00 61.51
N LEU A 38 -74.52 71.67 60.67
CA LEU A 38 -74.27 71.75 59.22
C LEU A 38 -72.97 72.53 58.93
N ALA A 39 -72.78 73.68 59.58
CA ALA A 39 -71.54 74.45 59.44
C ALA A 39 -70.31 73.70 59.97
N GLN A 40 -70.49 72.84 60.97
CA GLN A 40 -69.42 71.95 61.46
C GLN A 40 -69.09 70.85 60.44
N ALA A 41 -70.10 70.19 59.85
CA ALA A 41 -69.91 69.18 58.82
C ALA A 41 -69.26 69.75 57.54
N ASP A 42 -69.61 70.96 57.13
CA ASP A 42 -69.00 71.65 55.99
C ASP A 42 -67.51 71.94 56.25
N ARG A 43 -67.15 72.37 57.47
CA ARG A 43 -65.76 72.55 57.89
C ARG A 43 -65.00 71.23 57.91
N ASP A 44 -65.61 70.17 58.42
CA ASP A 44 -64.99 68.85 58.48
C ASP A 44 -64.80 68.27 57.06
N GLN A 45 -65.76 68.45 56.15
CA GLN A 45 -65.58 68.11 54.73
C GLN A 45 -64.44 68.90 54.08
N ALA A 46 -64.35 70.20 54.33
CA ALA A 46 -63.25 71.03 53.81
C ALA A 46 -61.89 70.55 54.35
N VAL A 47 -61.81 70.18 55.63
CA VAL A 47 -60.60 69.61 56.24
C VAL A 47 -60.26 68.25 55.64
N LEU A 48 -61.24 67.38 55.42
CA LEU A 48 -61.03 66.06 54.81
C LEU A 48 -60.55 66.18 53.36
N ALA A 49 -61.15 67.06 52.56
CA ALA A 49 -60.73 67.32 51.19
C ALA A 49 -59.29 67.84 51.12
N GLU A 50 -58.88 68.70 52.05
CA GLU A 50 -57.50 69.19 52.09
C GLU A 50 -56.52 68.12 52.59
N LYS A 51 -56.93 67.29 53.56
CA LYS A 51 -56.16 66.11 54.00
C LYS A 51 -55.96 65.09 52.87
N GLU A 52 -56.97 64.87 52.04
CA GLU A 52 -56.87 63.99 50.87
C GLU A 52 -55.84 64.52 49.86
N LYS A 53 -55.87 65.83 49.54
CA LYS A 53 -54.85 66.45 48.68
C LYS A 53 -53.45 66.31 49.26
N VAL A 54 -53.29 66.48 50.58
CA VAL A 54 -52.00 66.29 51.26
C VAL A 54 -51.56 64.83 51.17
N ALA A 55 -52.46 63.87 51.38
CA ALA A 55 -52.15 62.45 51.26
C ALA A 55 -51.72 62.06 49.84
N VAL A 56 -52.41 62.57 48.81
CA VAL A 56 -52.03 62.36 47.40
C VAL A 56 -50.65 62.95 47.10
N LYS A 57 -50.37 64.17 47.58
CA LYS A 57 -49.04 64.77 47.43
C LYS A 57 -47.96 63.98 48.15
N GLN A 58 -48.24 63.48 49.35
CA GLN A 58 -47.30 62.64 50.11
C GLN A 58 -47.04 61.30 49.42
N ALA A 59 -48.08 60.65 48.87
CA ALA A 59 -47.94 59.44 48.08
C ALA A 59 -47.07 59.68 46.84
N ALA A 60 -47.33 60.75 46.08
CA ALA A 60 -46.53 61.10 44.90
C ALA A 60 -45.07 61.44 45.24
N LEU A 61 -44.82 62.10 46.38
CA LEU A 61 -43.46 62.33 46.87
C LEU A 61 -42.77 61.03 47.25
N LYS A 62 -43.47 60.12 47.94
CA LYS A 62 -42.94 58.82 48.33
C LYS A 62 -42.64 57.93 47.13
N ASP A 63 -43.49 57.94 46.11
CA ASP A 63 -43.23 57.22 44.85
C ASP A 63 -41.98 57.76 44.15
N ARG A 64 -41.79 59.08 44.10
CA ARG A 64 -40.58 59.70 43.53
C ARG A 64 -39.32 59.36 44.35
N GLN A 65 -39.44 59.29 45.66
CA GLN A 65 -38.36 58.84 46.54
C GLN A 65 -38.01 57.38 46.26
N LEU A 66 -38.98 56.48 46.23
CA LEU A 66 -38.77 55.06 45.92
C LEU A 66 -38.20 54.84 44.52
N ASP A 67 -38.65 55.61 43.53
CA ASP A 67 -38.08 55.57 42.19
C ASP A 67 -36.60 55.96 42.19
N THR A 68 -36.23 56.96 43.00
CA THR A 68 -34.84 57.43 43.09
C THR A 68 -33.96 56.55 43.97
N GLU A 69 -34.46 56.03 45.08
CA GLU A 69 -33.70 55.25 46.06
C GLU A 69 -33.64 53.76 45.74
N VAL A 70 -34.69 53.21 45.11
CA VAL A 70 -34.80 51.77 44.87
C VAL A 70 -34.69 51.45 43.39
N ARG A 71 -35.53 52.07 42.55
CA ARG A 71 -35.59 51.70 41.13
C ARG A 71 -34.35 52.11 40.36
N LYS A 72 -33.90 53.37 40.48
CA LYS A 72 -32.71 53.84 39.76
C LYS A 72 -31.44 53.04 40.11
N PRO A 73 -31.12 52.75 41.38
CA PRO A 73 -29.98 51.90 41.71
C PRO A 73 -30.14 50.47 41.23
N ALA A 74 -31.35 49.89 41.31
CA ALA A 74 -31.62 48.55 40.81
C ALA A 74 -31.45 48.46 39.29
N ASP A 75 -31.91 49.47 38.54
CA ASP A 75 -31.74 49.55 37.08
C ASP A 75 -30.26 49.77 36.70
N ALA A 76 -29.54 50.60 37.45
CA ALA A 76 -28.10 50.78 37.27
C ALA A 76 -27.33 49.47 37.52
N GLU A 77 -27.69 48.72 38.55
CA GLU A 77 -27.06 47.43 38.86
C GLU A 77 -27.38 46.39 37.79
N ARG A 78 -28.64 46.29 37.35
CA ARG A 78 -29.02 45.42 36.23
C ARG A 78 -28.24 45.75 34.98
N TYR A 79 -28.17 47.03 34.61
CA TYR A 79 -27.41 47.48 33.45
C TYR A 79 -25.92 47.13 33.58
N ARG A 80 -25.33 47.29 34.77
CA ARG A 80 -23.94 46.90 35.05
C ARG A 80 -23.73 45.40 34.86
N VAL A 81 -24.56 44.56 35.48
CA VAL A 81 -24.48 43.10 35.39
C VAL A 81 -24.69 42.62 33.95
N GLU A 82 -25.66 43.19 33.23
CA GLU A 82 -25.90 42.86 31.82
C GLU A 82 -24.71 43.25 30.93
N THR A 83 -24.14 44.43 31.17
CA THR A 83 -22.95 44.91 30.44
C THR A 83 -21.73 44.04 30.72
N GLU A 84 -21.50 43.70 31.99
CA GLU A 84 -20.40 42.83 32.39
C GLU A 84 -20.56 41.41 31.85
N ALA A 85 -21.77 40.83 31.93
CA ALA A 85 -22.06 39.53 31.36
C ALA A 85 -21.96 39.51 29.83
N ALA A 86 -22.37 40.60 29.16
CA ALA A 86 -22.19 40.76 27.72
C ALA A 86 -20.70 40.86 27.36
N ALA A 87 -19.92 41.65 28.10
CA ALA A 87 -18.48 41.77 27.90
C ALA A 87 -17.76 40.43 28.14
N ALA A 88 -18.12 39.71 29.20
CA ALA A 88 -17.57 38.39 29.51
C ALA A 88 -17.90 37.36 28.40
N ARG A 89 -19.15 37.34 27.91
CA ARG A 89 -19.53 36.50 26.77
C ARG A 89 -18.75 36.85 25.52
N GLN A 90 -18.63 38.13 25.20
CA GLN A 90 -17.87 38.57 24.03
C GLN A 90 -16.39 38.20 24.15
N ALA A 91 -15.80 38.36 25.32
CA ALA A 91 -14.42 37.94 25.58
C ALA A 91 -14.24 36.43 25.41
N GLN A 92 -15.18 35.60 25.90
CA GLN A 92 -15.15 34.16 25.71
C GLN A 92 -15.28 33.75 24.24
N ILE A 93 -16.18 34.40 23.49
CA ILE A 93 -16.35 34.16 22.04
C ILE A 93 -15.05 34.49 21.32
N LEU A 94 -14.48 35.67 21.55
CA LEU A 94 -13.23 36.09 20.92
C LEU A 94 -12.06 35.16 21.29
N ALA A 95 -11.97 34.72 22.54
CA ALA A 95 -10.94 33.77 22.96
C ALA A 95 -11.12 32.40 22.30
N ALA A 96 -12.35 31.91 22.19
CA ALA A 96 -12.65 30.64 21.52
C ALA A 96 -12.38 30.72 20.00
N GLU A 97 -12.74 31.84 19.37
CA GLU A 97 -12.44 32.10 17.95
C GLU A 97 -10.93 32.17 17.71
N ALA A 98 -10.18 32.90 18.55
CA ALA A 98 -8.72 32.97 18.45
C ALA A 98 -8.05 31.59 18.65
N SER A 99 -8.54 30.78 19.60
CA SER A 99 -8.06 29.41 19.79
C SER A 99 -8.33 28.56 18.55
N ARG A 100 -9.56 28.62 18.03
CA ARG A 100 -9.94 27.87 16.82
C ARG A 100 -9.11 28.28 15.62
N GLU A 101 -8.86 29.58 15.44
CA GLU A 101 -8.04 30.09 14.36
C GLU A 101 -6.58 29.61 14.49
N SER A 102 -6.01 29.68 15.69
CA SER A 102 -4.68 29.13 15.98
C SER A 102 -4.59 27.63 15.67
N ASP A 103 -5.60 26.84 16.06
CA ASP A 103 -5.65 25.40 15.80
C ASP A 103 -5.75 25.09 14.30
N ILE A 104 -6.54 25.87 13.56
CA ILE A 104 -6.65 25.74 12.10
C ILE A 104 -5.32 26.08 11.43
N LEU A 105 -4.67 27.16 11.83
CA LEU A 105 -3.37 27.57 11.28
C LEU A 105 -2.28 26.53 11.59
N ALA A 106 -2.26 25.99 12.82
CA ALA A 106 -1.36 24.92 13.20
C ALA A 106 -1.60 23.66 12.37
N ALA A 107 -2.86 23.21 12.25
CA ALA A 107 -3.22 22.04 11.45
C ALA A 107 -2.90 22.22 9.95
N GLN A 108 -3.06 23.43 9.41
CA GLN A 108 -2.66 23.76 8.05
C GLN A 108 -1.13 23.72 7.88
N GLY A 109 -0.39 24.24 8.86
CA GLY A 109 1.08 24.15 8.89
C GLY A 109 1.57 22.71 8.89
N ASP A 110 1.01 21.88 9.77
CA ASP A 110 1.33 20.46 9.88
C ASP A 110 0.98 19.69 8.59
N ALA A 111 -0.19 19.97 8.00
CA ALA A 111 -0.62 19.36 6.75
C ALA A 111 0.29 19.75 5.57
N GLU A 112 0.68 21.02 5.46
CA GLU A 112 1.60 21.47 4.42
C GLU A 112 3.00 20.90 4.61
N GLN A 113 3.49 20.82 5.86
CA GLN A 113 4.77 20.17 6.16
C GLN A 113 4.74 18.69 5.78
N ALA A 114 3.69 17.96 6.14
CA ALA A 114 3.51 16.56 5.75
C ALA A 114 3.43 16.39 4.23
N ARG A 115 2.76 17.32 3.53
CA ARG A 115 2.70 17.34 2.06
C ARG A 115 4.08 17.55 1.44
N LEU A 116 4.86 18.51 1.94
CA LEU A 116 6.20 18.79 1.45
C LEU A 116 7.15 17.61 1.68
N ILE A 117 7.09 16.99 2.86
CA ILE A 117 7.83 15.76 3.17
C ILE A 117 7.41 14.64 2.22
N GLY A 118 6.11 14.41 2.03
CA GLY A 118 5.59 13.38 1.13
C GLY A 118 6.01 13.59 -0.33
N VAL A 119 6.02 14.84 -0.82
CA VAL A 119 6.53 15.17 -2.16
C VAL A 119 8.04 14.92 -2.24
N GLY A 120 8.80 15.33 -1.22
CA GLY A 120 10.25 15.10 -1.16
C GLY A 120 10.62 13.62 -1.14
N GLU A 121 9.94 12.81 -0.34
CA GLU A 121 10.12 11.36 -0.30
C GLU A 121 9.74 10.69 -1.62
N LYS A 122 8.64 11.11 -2.24
CA LYS A 122 8.23 10.61 -3.56
C LYS A 122 9.29 10.91 -4.60
N GLN A 123 9.78 12.15 -4.66
CA GLN A 123 10.85 12.55 -5.57
C GLN A 123 12.13 11.75 -5.31
N ARG A 124 12.52 11.56 -4.03
CA ARG A 124 13.69 10.75 -3.66
C ARG A 124 13.52 9.29 -4.11
N ARG A 125 12.35 8.69 -3.91
CA ARG A 125 12.07 7.31 -4.34
C ARG A 125 12.09 7.18 -5.86
N GLN A 126 11.54 8.16 -6.58
CA GLN A 126 11.58 8.19 -8.04
C GLN A 126 13.02 8.32 -8.56
N ALA A 127 13.81 9.23 -8.00
CA ALA A 127 15.21 9.40 -8.38
C ALA A 127 16.05 8.14 -8.11
N LEU A 128 15.82 7.46 -6.98
CA LEU A 128 16.50 6.19 -6.68
C LEU A 128 16.08 5.07 -7.64
N ALA A 129 14.78 4.94 -7.94
CA ALA A 129 14.29 3.94 -8.88
C ALA A 129 14.81 4.20 -10.31
N GLU A 130 14.90 5.46 -10.72
CA GLU A 130 15.47 5.85 -12.01
C GLU A 130 16.98 5.56 -12.07
N ALA A 131 17.72 5.88 -11.01
CA ALA A 131 19.14 5.54 -10.92
C ALA A 131 19.37 4.02 -10.98
N GLU A 132 18.56 3.22 -10.26
CA GLU A 132 18.63 1.76 -10.30
C GLU A 132 18.27 1.20 -11.68
N ALA A 133 17.27 1.78 -12.36
CA ALA A 133 16.90 1.37 -13.72
C ALA A 133 18.03 1.65 -14.73
N ILE A 134 18.67 2.81 -14.64
CA ILE A 134 19.82 3.17 -15.49
C ILE A 134 21.00 2.24 -15.21
N GLU A 135 21.34 2.02 -13.94
CA GLU A 135 22.41 1.09 -13.57
C GLU A 135 22.12 -0.35 -14.01
N GLY A 136 20.88 -0.79 -13.87
CA GLY A 136 20.43 -2.12 -14.31
C GLY A 136 20.53 -2.28 -15.83
N ALA A 137 20.10 -1.26 -16.59
CA ALA A 137 20.24 -1.24 -18.05
C ALA A 137 21.71 -1.27 -18.48
N ASN A 138 22.56 -0.44 -17.87
CA ASN A 138 24.00 -0.42 -18.16
C ASN A 138 24.68 -1.75 -17.80
N ARG A 139 24.32 -2.37 -16.67
CA ARG A 139 24.83 -3.70 -16.29
C ARG A 139 24.38 -4.77 -17.28
N GLY A 140 23.12 -4.75 -17.71
CA GLY A 140 22.59 -5.68 -18.70
C GLY A 140 23.27 -5.53 -20.07
N GLU A 141 23.53 -4.30 -20.52
CA GLU A 141 24.25 -4.03 -21.75
C GLU A 141 25.72 -4.47 -21.66
N ALA A 142 26.39 -4.17 -20.54
CA ALA A 142 27.76 -4.62 -20.29
C ALA A 142 27.86 -6.15 -20.26
N GLU A 143 26.93 -6.84 -19.60
CA GLU A 143 26.90 -8.31 -19.58
C GLU A 143 26.65 -8.88 -20.97
N LYS A 144 25.68 -8.32 -21.72
CA LYS A 144 25.41 -8.73 -23.10
C LYS A 144 26.65 -8.56 -23.98
N SER A 145 27.30 -7.41 -23.91
CA SER A 145 28.53 -7.14 -24.67
C SER A 145 29.65 -8.11 -24.30
N ARG A 146 29.81 -8.41 -23.00
CA ARG A 146 30.79 -9.39 -22.52
C ARG A 146 30.50 -10.79 -23.07
N ARG A 147 29.25 -11.24 -23.01
CA ARG A 147 28.84 -12.56 -23.53
C ARG A 147 29.03 -12.67 -25.04
N ILE A 148 28.77 -11.61 -25.79
CA ILE A 148 29.03 -11.56 -27.24
C ILE A 148 30.53 -11.67 -27.50
N ALA A 149 31.35 -10.90 -26.80
CA ALA A 149 32.81 -10.95 -26.96
C ALA A 149 33.37 -12.33 -26.60
N GLU A 150 32.89 -12.97 -25.52
CA GLU A 150 33.27 -14.33 -25.13
C GLU A 150 32.83 -15.35 -26.20
N ALA A 151 31.61 -15.24 -26.73
CA ALA A 151 31.12 -16.15 -27.78
C ALA A 151 31.89 -15.97 -29.11
N GLU A 152 32.27 -14.74 -29.46
CA GLU A 152 33.10 -14.46 -30.63
C GLU A 152 34.51 -14.99 -30.46
N ALA A 153 35.12 -14.84 -29.27
CA ALA A 153 36.43 -15.40 -28.97
C ALA A 153 36.43 -16.93 -29.11
N VAL A 154 35.44 -17.60 -28.51
CA VAL A 154 35.30 -19.07 -28.61
C VAL A 154 35.07 -19.52 -30.06
N ARG A 155 34.27 -18.77 -30.84
CA ARG A 155 34.06 -19.07 -32.26
C ARG A 155 35.36 -18.94 -33.05
N ALA A 156 36.10 -17.84 -32.87
CA ALA A 156 37.36 -17.60 -33.55
C ALA A 156 38.42 -18.66 -33.17
N GLU A 157 38.49 -19.06 -31.90
CA GLU A 157 39.34 -20.17 -31.46
C GLU A 157 38.94 -21.50 -32.10
N GLY A 158 37.63 -21.80 -32.16
CA GLY A 158 37.11 -23.00 -32.81
C GLY A 158 37.40 -23.03 -34.32
N GLU A 159 37.22 -21.90 -35.01
CA GLU A 159 37.56 -21.75 -36.43
C GLU A 159 39.08 -21.91 -36.66
N ALA A 160 39.92 -21.32 -35.80
CA ALA A 160 41.36 -21.48 -35.87
C ALA A 160 41.81 -22.92 -35.63
N GLN A 161 41.21 -23.63 -34.66
CA GLN A 161 41.47 -25.04 -34.40
C GLN A 161 41.03 -25.92 -35.57
N ALA A 162 39.84 -25.67 -36.13
CA ALA A 162 39.35 -26.40 -37.29
C ALA A 162 40.25 -26.21 -38.52
N ALA A 163 40.68 -24.96 -38.78
CA ALA A 163 41.61 -24.65 -39.86
C ALA A 163 42.98 -25.32 -39.65
N ALA A 164 43.48 -25.35 -38.42
CA ALA A 164 44.74 -26.03 -38.10
C ALA A 164 44.63 -27.54 -38.34
N ILE A 165 43.54 -28.18 -37.88
CA ILE A 165 43.29 -29.63 -38.07
C ILE A 165 43.16 -29.95 -39.56
N LEU A 166 42.45 -29.13 -40.32
CA LEU A 166 42.29 -29.30 -41.76
C LEU A 166 43.65 -29.18 -42.47
N ALA A 167 44.44 -28.16 -42.15
CA ALA A 167 45.77 -27.99 -42.71
C ALA A 167 46.72 -29.15 -42.37
N THR A 168 46.67 -29.67 -41.14
CA THR A 168 47.44 -30.86 -40.77
C THR A 168 46.94 -32.11 -41.49
N GLY A 169 45.62 -32.29 -41.63
CA GLY A 169 45.03 -33.42 -42.34
C GLY A 169 45.36 -33.41 -43.83
N GLU A 170 45.35 -32.25 -44.48
CA GLU A 170 45.79 -32.08 -45.87
C GLU A 170 47.29 -32.37 -46.01
N ALA A 171 48.13 -31.86 -45.10
CA ALA A 171 49.57 -32.12 -45.12
C ALA A 171 49.88 -33.61 -44.90
N GLU A 172 49.16 -34.29 -43.99
CA GLU A 172 49.28 -35.73 -43.77
C GLU A 172 48.80 -36.53 -44.98
N ALA A 173 47.67 -36.13 -45.59
CA ALA A 173 47.16 -36.77 -46.80
C ALA A 173 48.15 -36.64 -47.97
N GLU A 174 48.69 -35.44 -48.21
CA GLU A 174 49.69 -35.20 -49.25
C GLU A 174 50.99 -35.97 -48.97
N ALA A 175 51.43 -36.00 -47.71
CA ALA A 175 52.59 -36.79 -47.30
C ALA A 175 52.36 -38.30 -47.49
N MET A 176 51.17 -38.81 -47.20
CA MET A 176 50.80 -40.20 -47.44
C MET A 176 50.76 -40.53 -48.93
N THR A 177 50.21 -39.64 -49.77
CA THR A 177 50.21 -39.81 -51.23
C THR A 177 51.64 -39.86 -51.77
N LYS A 178 52.51 -38.93 -51.37
CA LYS A 178 53.93 -38.93 -51.77
C LYS A 178 54.67 -40.18 -51.27
N LYS A 179 54.37 -40.65 -50.05
CA LYS A 179 54.92 -41.92 -49.56
C LYS A 179 54.42 -43.11 -50.38
N ALA A 180 53.13 -43.15 -50.71
CA ALA A 180 52.54 -44.21 -51.53
C ALA A 180 53.13 -44.22 -52.96
N GLU A 181 53.31 -43.05 -53.58
CA GLU A 181 53.99 -42.89 -54.86
C GLU A 181 55.45 -43.34 -54.78
N ALA A 182 56.17 -42.96 -53.73
CA ALA A 182 57.53 -43.43 -53.48
C ALA A 182 57.56 -44.95 -53.32
N PHE A 183 56.65 -45.56 -52.56
CA PHE A 183 56.55 -47.01 -52.43
C PHE A 183 56.17 -47.71 -53.74
N SER A 184 55.36 -47.08 -54.60
CA SER A 184 55.04 -47.61 -55.93
C SER A 184 56.22 -47.58 -56.90
N LEU A 185 57.16 -46.65 -56.72
CA LEU A 185 58.40 -46.54 -57.51
C LEU A 185 59.52 -47.44 -56.97
N TYR A 186 59.38 -47.96 -55.75
CA TYR A 186 60.26 -48.99 -55.21
C TYR A 186 59.92 -50.32 -55.90
N ASN A 187 60.71 -50.69 -56.92
CA ASN A 187 60.62 -51.99 -57.58
C ASN A 187 60.57 -53.14 -56.56
N ASP A 188 59.86 -54.23 -56.89
CA ASP A 188 59.58 -55.39 -56.03
C ASP A 188 60.78 -55.88 -55.17
N ALA A 189 62.00 -55.72 -55.67
CA ALA A 189 63.24 -56.06 -54.97
C ALA A 189 63.51 -55.24 -53.69
N ALA A 190 63.15 -53.95 -53.66
CA ALA A 190 63.40 -53.09 -52.51
C ALA A 190 62.36 -53.29 -51.39
N VAL A 191 61.14 -53.69 -51.75
CA VAL A 191 60.11 -54.16 -50.80
C VAL A 191 60.56 -55.47 -50.16
N LEU A 192 61.15 -56.39 -50.95
CA LEU A 192 61.70 -57.65 -50.44
C LEU A 192 62.82 -57.42 -49.41
N GLN A 193 63.75 -56.48 -49.68
CA GLN A 193 64.84 -56.11 -48.77
C GLN A 193 64.32 -55.57 -47.43
N MET A 194 63.27 -54.74 -47.46
CA MET A 194 62.66 -54.20 -46.24
C MET A 194 61.91 -55.30 -45.47
N MET A 195 61.20 -56.20 -46.17
CA MET A 195 60.60 -57.40 -45.56
C MET A 195 61.65 -58.25 -44.85
N VAL A 196 62.80 -58.53 -45.47
CA VAL A 196 63.91 -59.28 -44.85
C VAL A 196 64.44 -58.56 -43.60
N GLY A 197 64.39 -57.23 -43.54
CA GLY A 197 64.75 -56.44 -42.37
C GLY A 197 63.73 -56.46 -41.23
N VAL A 198 62.44 -56.63 -41.51
CA VAL A 198 61.35 -56.69 -40.52
C VAL A 198 61.05 -58.14 -40.08
N LEU A 199 61.47 -59.14 -40.87
CA LEU A 199 61.38 -60.56 -40.51
C LEU A 199 61.95 -60.92 -39.13
N PRO A 200 63.06 -60.35 -38.62
CA PRO A 200 63.56 -60.64 -37.28
C PRO A 200 62.62 -60.15 -36.17
N GLU A 201 61.94 -59.02 -36.37
CA GLU A 201 60.97 -58.48 -35.41
C GLU A 201 59.71 -59.33 -35.39
N VAL A 202 59.18 -59.68 -36.57
CA VAL A 202 58.04 -60.59 -36.69
C VAL A 202 58.39 -61.97 -36.12
N ALA A 203 59.58 -62.50 -36.42
CA ALA A 203 60.03 -63.78 -35.85
C ALA A 203 60.18 -63.71 -34.33
N ARG A 204 60.65 -62.59 -33.77
CA ARG A 204 60.75 -62.38 -32.33
C ARG A 204 59.36 -62.33 -31.69
N GLU A 205 58.39 -61.66 -32.32
CA GLU A 205 57.03 -61.55 -31.79
C GLU A 205 56.21 -62.84 -31.94
N VAL A 206 56.44 -63.60 -33.02
CA VAL A 206 55.90 -64.95 -33.22
C VAL A 206 56.56 -65.97 -32.28
N ALA A 207 57.83 -65.79 -31.93
CA ALA A 207 58.55 -66.62 -30.96
C ALA A 207 58.30 -66.20 -29.50
N ALA A 208 57.77 -65.00 -29.23
CA ALA A 208 57.51 -64.51 -27.88
C ALA A 208 56.63 -65.47 -27.04
N PRO A 209 55.54 -66.07 -27.56
CA PRO A 209 54.80 -67.08 -26.82
C PRO A 209 55.54 -68.43 -26.68
N MET A 210 56.44 -68.78 -27.60
CA MET A 210 57.22 -70.03 -27.54
C MET A 210 58.41 -69.94 -26.56
N SER A 211 59.00 -68.75 -26.41
CA SER A 211 60.09 -68.48 -25.46
C SER A 211 59.64 -68.55 -23.99
N ASN A 212 58.34 -68.51 -23.71
CA ASN A 212 57.77 -68.60 -22.36
C ASN A 212 57.40 -70.05 -21.94
N ILE A 213 57.77 -71.07 -22.72
CA ILE A 213 57.51 -72.48 -22.41
C ILE A 213 58.82 -73.21 -22.08
N ASP A 214 59.24 -73.18 -20.81
CA ASP A 214 60.51 -73.77 -20.35
C ASP A 214 60.53 -75.31 -20.24
N LYS A 215 59.37 -75.99 -20.37
CA LYS A 215 59.31 -77.45 -20.22
C LYS A 215 58.09 -78.09 -20.91
N LEU A 216 58.19 -78.40 -22.20
CA LEU A 216 57.26 -79.32 -22.87
C LEU A 216 57.64 -80.77 -22.53
N THR A 217 57.14 -81.31 -21.42
CA THR A 217 57.33 -82.73 -21.11
C THR A 217 56.22 -83.53 -21.80
N VAL A 218 56.54 -84.18 -22.92
CA VAL A 218 55.67 -85.18 -23.53
C VAL A 218 55.81 -86.47 -22.73
N VAL A 219 55.02 -86.60 -21.65
CA VAL A 219 54.76 -87.89 -21.02
C VAL A 219 53.51 -88.44 -21.67
N SER A 220 53.68 -89.43 -22.53
CA SER A 220 52.56 -90.26 -22.96
C SER A 220 52.62 -91.58 -22.21
N THR A 221 51.68 -91.76 -21.28
CA THR A 221 51.10 -93.08 -20.95
C THR A 221 49.69 -92.86 -20.40
N ASP A 222 48.80 -92.29 -21.22
CA ASP A 222 47.45 -92.81 -21.56
C ASP A 222 46.60 -91.71 -22.26
N GLY A 223 46.07 -91.99 -23.45
CA GLY A 223 44.94 -91.24 -24.04
C GLY A 223 45.21 -90.02 -24.93
N ALA A 224 45.94 -90.19 -26.04
CA ALA A 224 46.10 -89.20 -27.11
C ALA A 224 44.83 -88.98 -27.97
N GLY A 225 43.74 -88.50 -27.37
CA GLY A 225 42.46 -88.36 -28.09
C GLY A 225 41.58 -87.14 -27.76
N GLN A 226 41.87 -86.35 -26.73
CA GLN A 226 41.00 -85.23 -26.30
C GLN A 226 41.51 -83.85 -26.73
N LEU A 227 42.82 -83.69 -26.97
CA LEU A 227 43.41 -82.39 -27.34
C LEU A 227 42.98 -81.87 -28.72
N PRO A 228 42.97 -82.69 -29.80
CA PRO A 228 42.57 -82.18 -31.11
C PRO A 228 41.12 -81.71 -31.15
N LYS A 229 40.20 -82.47 -30.52
CA LYS A 229 38.77 -82.11 -30.46
C LYS A 229 38.52 -80.83 -29.66
N GLN A 230 39.18 -80.68 -28.52
CA GLN A 230 38.99 -79.50 -27.66
C GLN A 230 39.57 -78.23 -28.29
N VAL A 231 40.61 -78.35 -29.12
CA VAL A 231 41.15 -77.23 -29.90
C VAL A 231 40.23 -76.90 -31.09
N THR A 232 39.68 -77.90 -31.76
CA THR A 232 38.69 -77.68 -32.84
C THR A 232 37.40 -77.05 -32.32
N ASP A 233 36.88 -77.51 -31.17
CA ASP A 233 35.66 -76.98 -30.56
C ASP A 233 35.85 -75.51 -30.10
N ASN A 234 37.01 -75.18 -29.54
CA ASN A 234 37.34 -73.80 -29.18
C ASN A 234 37.48 -72.88 -30.42
N LEU A 235 38.03 -73.37 -31.52
CA LEU A 235 38.09 -72.59 -32.77
C LEU A 235 36.70 -72.33 -33.34
N VAL A 236 35.82 -73.33 -33.36
CA VAL A 236 34.44 -73.19 -33.84
C VAL A 236 33.67 -72.19 -32.97
N GLN A 237 33.88 -72.22 -31.66
CA GLN A 237 33.22 -71.31 -30.73
C GLN A 237 33.71 -69.85 -30.88
N VAL A 238 35.00 -69.64 -31.17
CA VAL A 238 35.55 -68.29 -31.47
C VAL A 238 35.03 -67.77 -32.81
N MET A 239 34.95 -68.61 -33.84
CA MET A 239 34.38 -68.23 -35.14
C MET A 239 32.89 -67.87 -35.03
N ALA A 240 32.12 -68.58 -34.19
CA ALA A 240 30.72 -68.26 -33.92
C ALA A 240 30.55 -66.93 -33.17
N MET A 241 31.42 -66.61 -32.20
CA MET A 241 31.38 -65.32 -31.51
C MET A 241 31.73 -64.16 -32.45
N LEU A 242 32.74 -64.32 -33.31
CA LEU A 242 33.10 -63.33 -34.33
C LEU A 242 31.95 -63.07 -35.32
N LYS A 243 31.25 -64.13 -35.75
CA LYS A 243 30.08 -63.99 -36.63
C LYS A 243 28.91 -63.27 -35.94
N ASN A 244 28.65 -63.55 -34.66
CA ASN A 244 27.54 -62.94 -33.92
C ASN A 244 27.82 -61.49 -33.46
N THR A 245 29.08 -61.14 -33.15
CA THR A 245 29.45 -59.81 -32.66
C THR A 245 29.77 -58.84 -33.80
N THR A 246 30.31 -59.36 -34.91
CA THR A 246 30.85 -58.52 -35.99
C THR A 246 30.07 -58.68 -37.30
N GLY A 247 29.18 -59.67 -37.40
CA GLY A 247 28.41 -59.97 -38.62
C GLY A 247 29.25 -60.55 -39.77
N VAL A 248 30.53 -60.84 -39.51
CA VAL A 248 31.50 -61.26 -40.53
C VAL A 248 31.58 -62.79 -40.55
N ASP A 249 31.27 -63.37 -41.71
CA ASP A 249 31.39 -64.81 -41.95
C ASP A 249 32.75 -65.14 -42.55
N VAL A 250 33.64 -65.67 -41.71
CA VAL A 250 35.04 -65.97 -42.05
C VAL A 250 35.15 -67.07 -43.11
N GLU A 251 34.19 -68.01 -43.18
CA GLU A 251 34.13 -69.01 -44.27
C GLU A 251 33.84 -68.34 -45.62
N SER A 252 32.96 -67.34 -45.65
CA SER A 252 32.65 -66.60 -46.88
C SER A 252 33.81 -65.75 -47.36
N LEU A 253 34.61 -65.20 -46.43
CA LEU A 253 35.81 -64.42 -46.75
C LEU A 253 36.95 -65.31 -47.22
N LEU A 254 37.11 -66.50 -46.63
CA LEU A 254 38.11 -67.47 -47.06
C LEU A 254 37.77 -68.07 -48.43
N ALA A 255 36.48 -68.36 -48.67
CA ALA A 255 36.01 -68.77 -50.00
C ALA A 255 36.21 -67.66 -51.04
N LYS A 256 35.94 -66.38 -50.70
CA LYS A 256 36.26 -65.24 -51.57
C LYS A 256 37.76 -65.07 -51.82
N ALA A 257 38.60 -65.32 -50.81
CA ALA A 257 40.05 -65.25 -50.96
C ALA A 257 40.59 -66.40 -51.82
N GLN A 258 39.99 -67.59 -51.73
CA GLN A 258 40.37 -68.75 -52.54
C GLN A 258 39.83 -68.65 -53.98
N ASP A 259 38.62 -68.13 -54.19
CA ASP A 259 38.11 -67.81 -55.52
C ASP A 259 38.89 -66.66 -56.18
N GLY A 260 39.39 -65.70 -55.40
CA GLY A 260 40.27 -64.63 -55.87
C GLY A 260 41.66 -65.11 -56.31
N VAL A 261 42.14 -66.21 -55.72
CA VAL A 261 43.43 -66.84 -56.07
C VAL A 261 43.27 -67.83 -57.24
N ILE A 262 42.11 -68.46 -57.43
CA ILE A 262 41.85 -69.38 -58.56
C ILE A 262 41.46 -68.65 -59.86
N LYS A 263 41.05 -67.37 -59.80
CA LYS A 263 40.80 -66.53 -61.00
C LYS A 263 42.01 -65.77 -61.54
N GLY A 264 43.20 -65.98 -60.96
CA GLY A 264 44.44 -65.29 -61.35
C GLY A 264 45.32 -66.00 -62.39
N GLU A 265 44.95 -67.20 -62.85
CA GLU A 265 45.66 -67.93 -63.91
C GLU A 265 44.71 -68.27 -65.06
N THR A 266 44.47 -67.30 -65.95
CA THR A 266 44.24 -67.47 -67.41
C THR A 266 43.80 -66.13 -68.01
N GLU A 267 44.76 -65.23 -68.27
CA GLU A 267 44.80 -64.32 -69.42
C GLU A 267 46.22 -63.78 -69.62
#